data_AF-A0A3A9KLV6-F1
#
_entry.id   AF-A0A3A9KLV6-F1
#
_cell.length_a   1.000
_cell.length_b   1.000
_cell.length_c   1.000
_cell.angle_alpha   90.00
_cell.angle_beta   90.00
_cell.angle_gamma   90.00
#
_symmetry.space_group_name_H-M   'P 1'
#
loop_
_entity.id
_entity.type
_entity.pdbx_description
1 polymer ?
#
loop_
_entity_poly.entity_id
_entity_poly.type
_entity_poly.pdbx_seq_one_letter_code
_entity_poly.pdbx_strand_id
1 'polypeptide(L)'
;MLSQYFNKFEITFMKSNFFKKVSIEFSFFQNTIFKRENEVMKLGLLNSISQWNNERNERKIEVMREQGLCPECRGRGVHVPMGYYDFSVSYYECASCEGSGKFSDWAEK
;
A
#
# COMPACT_ATOMS: atom_id res chain seq x y z
N MET A 1 -50.55 -29.56 2.71
CA MET A 1 -51.61 -28.55 2.49
C MET A 1 -50.94 -27.24 2.09
N LEU A 2 -51.31 -26.72 0.91
CA LEU A 2 -51.47 -25.30 0.52
C LEU A 2 -50.39 -24.32 1.04
N SER A 3 -49.56 -23.66 0.23
CA SER A 3 -49.95 -22.58 -0.70
C SER A 3 -48.63 -21.99 -1.26
N GLN A 4 -48.20 -22.32 -2.49
CA GLN A 4 -48.42 -21.50 -3.68
C GLN A 4 -48.43 -19.99 -3.42
N TYR A 5 -47.26 -19.34 -3.53
CA TYR A 5 -47.14 -17.94 -3.96
C TYR A 5 -46.02 -17.85 -4.99
N PHE A 6 -46.25 -18.46 -6.14
CA PHE A 6 -45.54 -18.14 -7.37
C PHE A 6 -46.36 -17.07 -8.09
N ASN A 7 -45.87 -15.84 -8.14
CA ASN A 7 -46.42 -14.87 -9.08
C ASN A 7 -45.93 -15.25 -10.49
N LYS A 8 -46.76 -16.04 -11.18
CA LYS A 8 -46.57 -16.38 -12.59
C LYS A 8 -46.98 -15.16 -13.42
N PHE A 9 -46.01 -14.38 -13.86
CA PHE A 9 -46.27 -13.34 -14.87
C PHE A 9 -46.22 -13.99 -16.26
N GLU A 10 -47.39 -14.22 -16.85
CA GLU A 10 -47.49 -14.58 -18.27
C GLU A 10 -47.54 -13.31 -19.11
N ILE A 11 -46.45 -13.03 -19.83
CA ILE A 11 -46.46 -12.03 -20.89
C ILE A 11 -46.80 -12.77 -22.19
N THR A 12 -48.04 -12.67 -22.64
CA THR A 12 -48.45 -13.14 -23.98
C THR A 12 -47.99 -12.10 -25.00
N PHE A 13 -46.83 -12.34 -25.62
CA PHE A 13 -46.42 -11.56 -26.78
C PHE A 13 -47.02 -12.20 -28.04
N MET A 14 -48.03 -11.53 -28.60
CA MET A 14 -48.58 -11.85 -29.93
C MET A 14 -47.50 -11.58 -30.99
N LYS A 15 -46.75 -12.61 -31.37
CA LYS A 15 -46.14 -12.74 -32.70
C LYS A 15 -45.75 -14.20 -32.99
N SER A 16 -46.58 -14.80 -33.85
CA SER A 16 -46.29 -15.87 -34.81
C SER A 16 -45.19 -16.88 -34.45
N ASN A 17 -45.67 -18.09 -34.11
CA ASN A 17 -45.11 -19.41 -34.40
C ASN A 17 -43.67 -19.72 -33.96
N PHE A 18 -43.60 -20.77 -33.15
CA PHE A 18 -42.44 -21.62 -32.83
C PHE A 18 -41.82 -21.38 -31.44
N PHE A 19 -42.54 -21.85 -30.43
CA PHE A 19 -42.13 -21.93 -29.04
C PHE A 19 -40.90 -22.85 -28.87
N LYS A 20 -39.71 -22.25 -28.74
CA LYS A 20 -38.61 -22.89 -28.00
C LYS A 20 -38.53 -22.24 -26.63
N LYS A 21 -38.87 -23.04 -25.62
CA LYS A 21 -38.82 -22.70 -24.20
C LYS A 21 -37.34 -22.63 -23.79
N VAL A 22 -36.81 -21.42 -23.60
CA VAL A 22 -35.48 -21.22 -23.02
C VAL A 22 -35.69 -20.85 -21.56
N SER A 23 -35.36 -21.79 -20.67
CA SER A 23 -35.34 -21.55 -19.23
C SER A 23 -33.95 -21.02 -18.87
N ILE A 24 -33.84 -19.74 -18.51
CA ILE A 24 -32.60 -19.18 -17.97
C ILE A 24 -32.83 -19.00 -16.47
N GLU A 25 -32.16 -19.81 -15.65
CA GLU A 25 -32.07 -19.56 -14.21
C GLU A 25 -31.03 -18.47 -13.95
N PHE A 26 -31.50 -17.28 -13.59
CA PHE A 26 -30.62 -16.22 -13.12
C PHE A 26 -30.50 -16.30 -11.60
N SER A 27 -29.41 -16.89 -11.12
CA SER A 27 -29.00 -16.76 -9.72
C SER A 27 -28.58 -15.30 -9.52
N PHE A 28 -29.44 -14.52 -8.85
CA PHE A 28 -29.15 -13.13 -8.50
C PHE A 28 -28.10 -13.09 -7.38
N PHE A 29 -26.83 -13.19 -7.76
CA PHE A 29 -25.69 -13.05 -6.86
C PHE A 29 -25.23 -11.58 -6.86
N GLN A 30 -25.96 -10.72 -6.14
CA GLN A 30 -25.54 -9.34 -5.89
C GLN A 30 -25.30 -9.09 -4.39
N ASN A 31 -24.17 -9.54 -3.85
CA ASN A 31 -23.69 -9.07 -2.53
C ASN A 31 -22.14 -9.03 -2.36
N THR A 32 -21.34 -9.22 -3.43
CA THR A 32 -19.86 -9.28 -3.32
C THR A 32 -19.09 -8.12 -3.99
N ILE A 33 -19.78 -7.14 -4.58
CA ILE A 33 -19.14 -6.04 -5.31
C ILE A 33 -18.91 -4.82 -4.40
N PHE A 34 -19.88 -4.43 -3.57
CA PHE A 34 -19.81 -3.16 -2.82
C PHE A 34 -18.83 -3.15 -1.63
N LYS A 35 -18.39 -4.32 -1.13
CA LYS A 35 -17.36 -4.41 -0.06
C LYS A 35 -15.93 -4.31 -0.60
N ARG A 36 -15.72 -4.42 -1.91
CA ARG A 36 -14.39 -4.52 -2.54
C ARG A 36 -13.76 -3.16 -2.86
N GLU A 37 -14.55 -2.12 -3.12
CA GLU A 37 -14.04 -0.82 -3.59
C GLU A 37 -13.31 -0.02 -2.50
N ASN A 38 -13.74 -0.13 -1.24
CA ASN A 38 -13.10 0.55 -0.11
C ASN A 38 -11.74 -0.04 0.28
N GLU A 39 -11.47 -1.30 -0.03
CA GLU A 39 -10.16 -1.93 0.20
C GLU A 39 -9.18 -1.65 -0.95
N VAL A 40 -9.64 -1.66 -2.20
CA VAL A 40 -8.79 -1.38 -3.38
C VAL A 40 -8.26 0.06 -3.38
N MET A 41 -9.10 1.05 -3.02
CA MET A 41 -8.69 2.46 -2.94
C MET A 41 -7.64 2.71 -1.84
N LYS A 42 -7.78 2.05 -0.68
CA LYS A 42 -6.79 2.14 0.41
C LYS A 42 -5.46 1.50 0.03
N LEU A 43 -5.50 0.32 -0.60
CA LEU A 43 -4.28 -0.37 -1.04
C LEU A 43 -3.52 0.45 -2.11
N GLY A 44 -4.21 1.09 -3.06
CA GLY A 44 -3.57 1.92 -4.09
C GLY A 44 -2.87 3.19 -3.57
N LEU A 45 -3.51 3.91 -2.64
CA LEU A 45 -2.94 5.15 -2.07
C LEU A 45 -1.78 4.87 -1.12
N LEU A 46 -1.90 3.86 -0.25
CA LEU A 46 -0.83 3.46 0.66
C LEU A 46 0.38 2.92 -0.11
N ASN A 47 0.14 2.18 -1.20
CA ASN A 47 1.21 1.72 -2.10
C ASN A 47 1.96 2.89 -2.76
N SER A 48 1.24 3.92 -3.20
CA SER A 48 1.86 5.08 -3.85
C SER A 48 2.72 5.91 -2.87
N ILE A 49 2.25 6.10 -1.63
CA ILE A 49 3.01 6.80 -0.58
C ILE A 49 4.26 6.01 -0.17
N SER A 50 4.13 4.68 -0.05
CA SER A 50 5.25 3.79 0.25
C SER A 50 6.32 3.86 -0.84
N GLN A 51 5.92 3.76 -2.11
CA GLN A 51 6.83 3.88 -3.26
C GLN A 51 7.57 5.22 -3.26
N TRP A 52 6.87 6.33 -3.06
CA TRP A 52 7.49 7.66 -3.00
C TRP A 52 8.51 7.81 -1.87
N ASN A 53 8.25 7.19 -0.70
CA ASN A 53 9.20 7.18 0.41
C ASN A 53 10.43 6.32 0.10
N ASN A 54 10.24 5.15 -0.51
CA ASN A 54 11.34 4.28 -0.91
C ASN A 54 12.22 4.96 -1.96
N GLU A 55 11.65 5.53 -3.01
CA GLU A 55 12.38 6.26 -4.04
C GLU A 55 13.18 7.46 -3.48
N ARG A 56 12.65 8.14 -2.47
CA ARG A 56 13.38 9.23 -1.82
C ARG A 56 14.53 8.71 -0.98
N ASN A 57 14.33 7.59 -0.29
CA ASN A 57 15.37 6.94 0.49
C ASN A 57 16.50 6.43 -0.41
N GLU A 58 16.17 5.77 -1.51
CA GLU A 58 17.13 5.31 -2.52
C GLU A 58 17.91 6.47 -3.11
N ARG A 59 17.24 7.56 -3.51
CA ARG A 59 17.92 8.78 -3.97
C ARG A 59 18.86 9.39 -2.92
N LYS A 60 18.44 9.40 -1.65
CA LYS A 60 19.29 9.88 -0.54
C LYS A 60 20.54 9.00 -0.41
N ILE A 61 20.38 7.68 -0.45
CA ILE A 61 21.48 6.73 -0.36
C ILE A 61 22.44 6.93 -1.54
N GLU A 62 21.92 7.09 -2.76
CA GLU A 62 22.72 7.30 -3.96
C GLU A 62 23.56 8.58 -3.89
N VAL A 63 22.96 9.71 -3.50
CA VAL A 63 23.68 10.97 -3.32
C VAL A 63 24.77 10.84 -2.24
N MET A 64 24.47 10.14 -1.15
CA MET A 64 25.43 9.94 -0.05
C MET A 64 26.55 8.97 -0.46
N ARG A 65 26.24 7.98 -1.29
CA ARG A 65 27.19 7.06 -1.92
C ARG A 65 28.17 7.79 -2.82
N GLU A 66 27.68 8.69 -3.67
CA GLU A 66 28.52 9.53 -4.53
C GLU A 66 29.47 10.43 -3.72
N GLN A 67 29.00 10.91 -2.56
CA GLN A 67 29.80 11.71 -1.63
C GLN A 67 30.71 10.87 -0.73
N GLY A 68 30.57 9.54 -0.72
CA GLY A 68 31.31 8.65 0.19
C GLY A 68 30.93 8.78 1.66
N LEU A 69 29.76 9.36 1.96
CA LEU A 69 29.29 9.66 3.32
C LEU A 69 28.22 8.67 3.79
N CYS A 70 28.19 8.40 5.09
CA CYS A 70 27.12 7.60 5.70
C CYS A 70 25.77 8.31 5.55
N PRO A 71 24.73 7.66 4.98
CA PRO A 71 23.42 8.29 4.75
C PRO A 71 22.66 8.59 6.05
N GLU A 72 22.97 7.90 7.15
CA GLU A 72 22.27 8.06 8.43
C GLU A 72 22.75 9.28 9.22
N CYS A 73 24.07 9.39 9.43
CA CYS A 73 24.65 10.56 10.12
C CYS A 73 25.04 11.71 9.18
N ARG A 74 24.94 11.50 7.85
CA ARG A 74 25.37 12.43 6.79
C ARG A 74 26.85 12.81 6.89
N GLY A 75 27.70 11.82 7.16
CA GLY A 75 29.14 12.05 7.31
C GLY A 75 29.61 12.51 8.69
N ARG A 76 28.71 12.74 9.65
CA ARG A 76 29.09 13.27 10.97
C ARG A 76 29.75 12.26 11.89
N GLY A 77 29.52 10.96 11.70
CA GLY A 77 30.00 9.90 12.59
C GLY A 77 29.28 9.84 13.94
N VAL A 78 28.87 10.98 14.49
CA VAL A 78 28.12 11.09 15.75
C VAL A 78 26.77 11.76 15.53
N HIS A 79 25.84 11.46 16.42
CA HIS A 79 24.59 12.18 16.57
C HIS A 79 24.64 13.00 17.85
N VAL A 80 24.28 14.27 17.71
CA VAL A 80 24.14 15.20 18.82
C VAL A 80 22.65 15.36 19.09
N PRO A 81 22.15 15.02 20.29
CA PRO A 81 20.78 15.31 20.64
C PRO A 81 20.62 16.83 20.71
N MET A 82 19.83 17.40 19.80
CA MET A 82 19.50 18.82 19.78
C MET A 82 18.42 19.10 20.84
N GLY A 83 18.82 19.14 22.11
CA GLY A 83 17.97 19.53 23.24
C GLY A 83 18.35 20.91 23.77
N TYR A 84 17.39 21.83 23.87
CA TYR A 84 17.61 23.21 24.33
C TYR A 84 18.02 23.32 25.81
N TYR A 85 17.82 22.24 26.59
CA TYR A 85 18.01 22.19 28.04
C TYR A 85 19.00 21.12 28.50
N ASP A 86 19.70 20.45 27.58
CA ASP A 86 20.65 19.42 27.96
C ASP A 86 22.02 20.05 28.25
N PHE A 87 22.35 20.22 29.53
CA PHE A 87 23.65 20.72 29.99
C PHE A 87 24.77 19.69 29.80
N SER A 88 24.42 18.44 29.48
CA SER A 88 25.35 17.36 29.15
C SER A 88 25.15 16.94 27.70
N VAL A 89 25.98 17.45 26.79
CA VAL A 89 25.95 16.99 25.39
C VAL A 89 26.47 15.56 25.34
N SER A 90 25.55 14.59 25.41
CA SER A 90 25.88 13.18 25.19
C SER A 90 26.00 12.94 23.69
N TYR A 91 27.24 12.81 23.21
CA TYR A 91 27.51 12.39 21.84
C TYR A 91 27.33 10.88 21.77
N TYR A 92 26.45 10.41 20.89
CA TYR A 92 26.35 8.99 20.58
C TYR A 92 26.86 8.74 19.17
N GLU A 93 27.70 7.72 19.04
CA GLU A 93 28.20 7.29 17.74
C GLU A 93 27.04 6.79 16.87
N CYS A 94 27.13 7.05 15.57
CA CYS A 94 26.17 6.56 14.61
C CYS A 94 26.28 5.04 14.55
N ALA A 95 25.24 4.34 15.03
CA ALA A 95 25.21 2.88 15.06
C ALA A 95 25.41 2.25 13.67
N SER A 96 24.99 2.95 12.61
CA SER A 96 25.06 2.44 11.24
C SER A 96 26.45 2.54 10.61
N CYS A 97 27.35 3.38 11.13
CA CYS A 97 28.72 3.47 10.60
C CYS A 97 29.79 3.46 11.71
N GLU A 98 29.41 3.15 12.95
CA GLU A 98 30.30 3.04 14.12
C GLU A 98 31.22 4.24 14.32
N GLY A 99 30.67 5.46 14.18
CA GLY A 99 31.47 6.66 14.38
C GLY A 99 32.29 7.11 13.16
N SER A 100 32.46 6.28 12.13
CA SER A 100 33.34 6.59 10.99
C SER A 100 32.82 7.72 10.09
N GLY A 101 31.50 7.82 9.94
CA GLY A 101 30.85 8.71 8.99
C GLY A 101 30.97 8.30 7.52
N LYS A 102 31.58 7.16 7.18
CA LYS A 102 31.80 6.76 5.78
C LYS A 102 30.67 5.91 5.21
N PHE A 103 30.51 5.97 3.88
CA PHE A 103 29.57 5.11 3.18
C PHE A 103 30.00 3.64 3.17
N SER A 104 31.31 3.35 3.03
CA SER A 104 31.85 1.98 3.05
C SER A 104 31.44 1.24 4.32
N ASP A 105 31.62 1.91 5.45
CA ASP A 105 31.43 1.34 6.78
C ASP A 105 29.93 1.21 7.09
N TRP A 106 29.10 2.03 6.44
CA TRP A 106 27.64 1.86 6.43
C TRP A 106 27.19 0.68 5.56
N ALA A 107 27.85 0.43 4.43
CA ALA A 107 27.47 -0.62 3.48
C ALA A 107 27.94 -2.04 3.91
N GLU A 108 28.90 -2.12 4.83
CA GLU A 108 29.40 -3.39 5.39
C GLU A 108 28.48 -3.96 6.48
N LYS A 109 27.58 -3.14 7.04
CA LYS A 109 26.58 -3.54 8.05
C LYS A 109 25.26 -4.00 7.45
#